data_AF-A0A8J4SXI8-F1
#
_entry.id   AF-A0A8J4SXI8-F1
#
_cell.length_a   1.000
_cell.length_b   1.000
_cell.length_c   1.000
_cell.angle_alpha   90.00
_cell.angle_beta   90.00
_cell.angle_gamma   90.00
#
_symmetry.space_group_name_H-M   'P 1'
#
loop_
_entity.id
_entity.type
_entity.pdbx_description
1 polymer ?
#
loop_
_entity_poly.entity_id
_entity_poly.type
_entity_poly.pdbx_seq_one_letter_code
_entity_poly.pdbx_strand_id
1 'polypeptide(L)'
;MVSGATSDILPERVSPAFIKVASICAMATALTTIAVHWLPDLWSTSTTFESRVQLRHNAIYTGRLWIVLIHCVLVVISMAAIPCLLNGTARLIAMFGFGCYVVFAFVESLRTSLSIFAVNRAWRAGYETSNDDMRRQAFRDALDTFVGVNEALFFLFFAAFTVGLFCYGFALVLKSGIDQGVGLLFLLWGVLNLPGLVAAIAGNEALSAGFDWVGRYFQPAARFSLGLWLWNVAGRFRTT
;
A
#
# COMPACT_ATOMS: atom_id res chain seq x y z
N MET A 1 -1.40 -44.14 1.57
CA MET A 1 -1.42 -42.71 1.15
C MET A 1 -0.01 -42.34 0.74
N VAL A 2 0.20 -42.12 -0.56
CA VAL A 2 1.52 -41.84 -1.12
C VAL A 2 1.88 -40.39 -0.75
N SER A 3 2.87 -40.23 0.12
CA SER A 3 3.59 -38.97 0.35
C SER A 3 4.35 -38.64 -0.94
N GLY A 4 3.67 -38.00 -1.88
CA GLY A 4 4.29 -37.37 -3.03
C GLY A 4 5.11 -36.19 -2.53
N ALA A 5 6.40 -36.41 -2.29
CA ALA A 5 7.38 -35.34 -2.20
C ALA A 5 7.36 -34.61 -3.55
N THR A 6 6.52 -33.57 -3.66
CA THR A 6 6.63 -32.59 -4.72
C THR A 6 8.00 -31.98 -4.58
N SER A 7 8.90 -32.31 -5.49
CA SER A 7 10.22 -31.73 -5.53
C SER A 7 10.07 -30.20 -5.50
N ASP A 8 10.76 -29.56 -4.56
CA ASP A 8 10.86 -28.10 -4.41
C ASP A 8 11.69 -27.49 -5.56
N ILE A 9 11.50 -27.97 -6.78
CA ILE A 9 12.08 -27.38 -7.98
C ILE A 9 11.22 -26.16 -8.29
N LEU A 10 11.73 -25.00 -7.87
CA LEU A 10 11.20 -23.71 -8.29
C LEU A 10 11.07 -23.71 -9.82
N PRO A 11 9.97 -23.17 -10.38
CA PRO A 11 9.77 -23.21 -11.82
C PRO A 11 10.99 -22.59 -12.51
N GLU A 12 11.60 -23.33 -13.45
CA GLU A 12 12.78 -23.00 -14.29
C GLU A 12 12.71 -21.62 -14.98
N ARG A 13 11.62 -20.88 -14.81
CA ARG A 13 11.21 -19.74 -15.63
C ARG A 13 11.39 -18.38 -14.96
N VAL A 14 11.88 -18.30 -13.72
CA VAL A 14 11.99 -17.02 -13.01
C VAL A 14 13.44 -16.62 -12.78
N SER A 15 13.83 -15.47 -13.35
CA SER A 15 15.18 -14.93 -13.21
C SER A 15 15.50 -14.60 -11.75
N PRO A 16 16.61 -15.11 -11.18
CA PRO A 16 17.06 -14.74 -9.84
C PRO A 16 17.32 -13.24 -9.69
N ALA A 17 17.69 -12.57 -10.79
CA ALA A 17 17.89 -11.11 -10.81
C ALA A 17 16.57 -10.37 -10.56
N PHE A 18 15.46 -10.83 -11.13
CA PHE A 18 14.14 -10.24 -10.91
C PHE A 18 13.72 -10.37 -9.44
N ILE A 19 13.90 -11.55 -8.83
CA ILE A 19 13.57 -11.75 -7.40
C ILE A 19 14.41 -10.83 -6.49
N LYS A 20 15.69 -10.60 -6.82
CA LYS A 20 16.53 -9.64 -6.09
C LYS A 20 16.02 -8.20 -6.21
N VAL A 21 15.62 -7.78 -7.41
CA VAL A 21 15.01 -6.46 -7.59
C VAL A 21 13.73 -6.35 -6.77
N ALA A 22 12.85 -7.35 -6.83
CA ALA A 22 11.61 -7.38 -6.05
C ALA A 22 11.87 -7.35 -4.53
N SER A 23 12.91 -8.03 -4.04
CA SER A 23 13.36 -7.97 -2.64
C SER A 23 13.80 -6.56 -2.23
N ILE A 24 14.64 -5.92 -3.04
CA ILE A 24 15.09 -4.54 -2.79
C ILE A 24 13.90 -3.59 -2.79
N CYS A 25 12.98 -3.74 -3.75
CA CYS A 25 11.74 -2.98 -3.77
C CYS A 25 10.92 -3.20 -2.48
N ALA A 26 10.72 -4.43 -2.02
CA ALA A 26 10.02 -4.72 -0.77
C ALA A 26 10.67 -4.04 0.44
N MET A 27 12.01 -4.12 0.57
CA MET A 27 12.73 -3.42 1.66
C MET A 27 12.58 -1.90 1.55
N ALA A 28 12.66 -1.33 0.35
CA ALA A 28 12.42 0.09 0.11
C ALA A 28 10.96 0.49 0.41
N THR A 29 9.99 -0.41 0.22
CA THR A 29 8.60 -0.14 0.62
C THR A 29 8.47 -0.01 2.14
N ALA A 30 9.29 -0.68 2.94
CA ALA A 30 9.28 -0.50 4.40
C ALA A 30 9.64 0.94 4.78
N LEU A 31 10.71 1.49 4.20
CA LEU A 31 11.14 2.87 4.45
C LEU A 31 10.10 3.90 3.99
N THR A 32 9.55 3.71 2.79
CA THR A 32 8.51 4.60 2.28
C THR A 32 7.21 4.47 3.08
N THR A 33 6.89 3.29 3.64
CA THR A 33 5.74 3.12 4.56
C THR A 33 5.91 3.96 5.82
N ILE A 34 7.12 3.93 6.42
CA ILE A 34 7.42 4.76 7.59
C ILE A 34 7.17 6.23 7.23
N ALA A 35 7.72 6.70 6.12
CA ALA A 35 7.50 8.08 5.67
C ALA A 35 6.01 8.41 5.45
N VAL A 36 5.25 7.51 4.82
CA VAL A 36 3.82 7.72 4.54
C VAL A 36 2.97 7.78 5.81
N HIS A 37 3.28 6.98 6.83
CA HIS A 37 2.49 6.91 8.07
C HIS A 37 2.97 7.88 9.17
N TRP A 38 4.24 8.26 9.20
CA TRP A 38 4.80 9.15 10.23
C TRP A 38 4.78 10.61 9.83
N LEU A 39 5.09 10.96 8.57
CA LEU A 39 5.12 12.36 8.15
C LEU A 39 3.79 13.10 8.35
N PRO A 40 2.60 12.47 8.23
CA PRO A 40 1.32 13.10 8.57
C PRO A 40 1.25 13.79 9.94
N ASP A 41 1.98 13.29 10.94
CA ASP A 41 1.97 13.89 12.28
C ASP A 41 2.54 15.32 12.29
N LEU A 42 3.42 15.66 11.35
CA LEU A 42 4.05 16.98 11.23
C LEU A 42 3.07 18.10 10.89
N TRP A 43 1.87 17.78 10.40
CA TRP A 43 0.80 18.74 10.13
C TRP A 43 -0.53 18.33 10.75
N SER A 44 -0.51 17.47 11.76
CA SER A 44 -1.69 17.07 12.55
C SER A 44 -2.42 18.27 13.18
N THR A 45 -1.70 19.38 13.41
CA THR A 45 -2.24 20.63 13.97
C THR A 45 -2.95 21.51 12.94
N SER A 46 -2.92 21.17 11.65
CA SER A 46 -3.59 21.93 10.58
C SER A 46 -5.09 21.62 10.51
N THR A 47 -5.83 21.98 11.56
CA THR A 47 -7.24 21.62 11.76
C THR A 47 -8.21 22.60 11.11
N THR A 48 -7.79 23.83 10.83
CA THR A 48 -8.62 24.86 10.20
C THR A 48 -8.52 24.80 8.68
N PHE A 49 -9.58 25.22 7.97
CA PHE A 49 -9.57 25.30 6.50
C PHE A 49 -8.35 26.09 6.01
N GLU A 50 -8.10 27.27 6.56
CA GLU A 50 -6.99 28.13 6.14
C GLU A 50 -5.63 27.47 6.37
N SER A 51 -5.41 26.82 7.52
CA SER A 51 -4.17 26.08 7.76
C SER A 51 -3.98 24.93 6.78
N ARG A 52 -5.06 24.26 6.36
CA ARG A 52 -4.99 23.19 5.34
C ARG A 52 -4.65 23.74 3.96
N VAL A 53 -5.14 24.92 3.60
CA VAL A 53 -4.75 25.59 2.34
C VAL A 53 -3.24 25.85 2.32
N GLN A 54 -2.68 26.34 3.44
CA GLN A 54 -1.26 26.66 3.56
C GLN A 54 -0.32 25.45 3.41
N LEU A 55 -0.82 24.21 3.57
CA LEU A 55 -0.01 23.00 3.34
C LEU A 55 0.59 22.92 1.93
N ARG A 56 0.03 23.62 0.95
CA ARG A 56 0.61 23.69 -0.41
C ARG A 56 2.04 24.24 -0.43
N HIS A 57 2.38 25.09 0.53
CA HIS A 57 3.71 25.71 0.67
C HIS A 57 4.66 24.87 1.52
N ASN A 58 4.16 23.83 2.19
CA ASN A 58 4.98 22.94 2.99
C ASN A 58 5.68 21.91 2.08
N ALA A 59 7.00 22.05 1.95
CA ALA A 59 7.84 21.18 1.11
C ALA A 59 7.84 19.71 1.57
N ILE A 60 7.73 19.46 2.88
CA ILE A 60 7.69 18.08 3.43
C ILE A 60 6.35 17.43 3.07
N TYR A 61 5.25 18.18 3.21
CA TYR A 61 3.92 17.70 2.83
C TYR A 61 3.84 17.37 1.33
N THR A 62 4.32 18.26 0.45
CA THR A 62 4.33 18.01 -1.01
C THR A 62 5.30 16.90 -1.39
N GLY A 63 6.48 16.85 -0.75
CA GLY A 63 7.45 15.76 -0.92
C GLY A 63 6.88 14.39 -0.56
N ARG A 64 6.08 14.28 0.51
CA ARG A 64 5.39 13.03 0.88
C ARG A 64 4.52 12.49 -0.24
N LEU A 65 3.82 13.35 -0.98
CA LEU A 65 2.95 12.90 -2.08
C LEU A 65 3.76 12.20 -3.18
N TRP A 66 4.96 12.70 -3.50
CA TRP A 66 5.85 12.03 -4.45
C TRP A 66 6.38 10.70 -3.91
N ILE A 67 6.67 10.62 -2.60
CA ILE A 67 7.05 9.37 -1.94
C ILE A 67 5.94 8.32 -2.08
N VAL A 68 4.66 8.72 -1.95
CA VAL A 68 3.52 7.81 -2.14
C VAL A 68 3.49 7.24 -3.57
N LEU A 69 3.70 8.07 -4.60
CA LEU A 69 3.74 7.58 -5.99
C LEU A 69 4.87 6.56 -6.22
N ILE A 70 6.06 6.83 -5.68
CA ILE A 70 7.19 5.90 -5.75
C ILE A 70 6.86 4.62 -4.98
N HIS A 71 6.26 4.73 -3.79
CA HIS A 71 5.85 3.59 -2.97
C HIS A 71 4.94 2.63 -3.75
N CYS A 72 3.93 3.14 -4.46
CA CYS A 72 3.02 2.32 -5.25
C CYS A 72 3.75 1.45 -6.29
N VAL A 73 4.71 2.03 -7.01
CA VAL A 73 5.52 1.31 -8.00
C VAL A 73 6.35 0.22 -7.34
N LEU A 74 7.03 0.54 -6.23
CA LEU A 74 7.84 -0.42 -5.48
C LEU A 74 7.00 -1.59 -4.96
N VAL A 75 5.79 -1.31 -4.46
CA VAL A 75 4.86 -2.36 -3.99
C VAL A 75 4.49 -3.29 -5.14
N VAL A 76 4.08 -2.77 -6.30
CA VAL A 76 3.69 -3.61 -7.45
C VAL A 76 4.83 -4.52 -7.88
N ILE A 77 6.05 -3.98 -8.02
CA ILE A 77 7.22 -4.78 -8.40
C ILE A 77 7.49 -5.88 -7.36
N SER A 78 7.44 -5.56 -6.07
CA SER A 78 7.69 -6.55 -5.01
C SER A 78 6.66 -7.68 -4.99
N MET A 79 5.38 -7.35 -5.17
CA MET A 79 4.27 -8.30 -5.09
C MET A 79 4.17 -9.18 -6.35
N ALA A 80 4.64 -8.69 -7.50
CA ALA A 80 4.69 -9.45 -8.75
C ALA A 80 5.59 -10.70 -8.66
N ALA A 81 6.59 -10.72 -7.76
CA ALA A 81 7.49 -11.86 -7.60
C ALA A 81 6.80 -13.10 -7.01
N ILE A 82 5.85 -12.92 -6.09
CA ILE A 82 5.22 -14.03 -5.37
C ILE A 82 4.50 -15.03 -6.30
N PRO A 83 3.59 -14.63 -7.21
CA PRO A 83 2.93 -15.59 -8.09
C PRO A 83 3.91 -16.30 -9.03
N CYS A 84 5.04 -15.68 -9.39
CA CYS A 84 6.08 -16.32 -10.20
C CYS A 84 6.77 -17.48 -9.46
N LEU A 85 6.82 -17.44 -8.13
CA LEU A 85 7.43 -18.47 -7.29
C LEU A 85 6.49 -19.65 -6.98
N LEU A 86 5.22 -19.56 -7.39
CA LEU A 86 4.19 -20.53 -7.06
C LEU A 86 3.74 -21.31 -8.30
N ASN A 87 3.14 -22.47 -8.07
CA ASN A 87 2.59 -23.35 -9.12
C ASN A 87 1.14 -23.75 -8.79
N GLY A 88 0.41 -24.20 -9.81
CA GLY A 88 -0.96 -24.73 -9.67
C GLY A 88 -1.94 -23.72 -9.07
N THR A 89 -2.85 -24.20 -8.21
CA THR A 89 -3.90 -23.39 -7.58
C THR A 89 -3.34 -22.23 -6.75
N ALA A 90 -2.24 -22.45 -6.02
CA ALA A 90 -1.60 -21.41 -5.22
C ALA A 90 -1.14 -20.22 -6.08
N ARG A 91 -0.63 -20.49 -7.29
CA ARG A 91 -0.29 -19.45 -8.26
C ARG A 91 -1.51 -18.65 -8.71
N LEU A 92 -2.63 -19.31 -8.99
CA LEU A 92 -3.85 -18.63 -9.42
C LEU A 92 -4.39 -17.70 -8.33
N ILE A 93 -4.41 -18.16 -7.08
CA ILE A 93 -4.80 -17.34 -5.92
C ILE A 93 -3.85 -16.14 -5.77
N ALA A 94 -2.55 -16.36 -5.85
CA ALA A 94 -1.56 -15.29 -5.77
C ALA A 94 -1.63 -14.31 -6.94
N MET A 95 -1.98 -14.77 -8.16
CA MET A 95 -2.20 -13.90 -9.31
C MET A 95 -3.45 -13.03 -9.13
N PHE A 96 -4.52 -13.56 -8.56
CA PHE A 96 -5.68 -12.76 -8.19
C PHE A 96 -5.31 -11.72 -7.13
N GLY A 97 -4.57 -12.12 -6.08
CA GLY A 97 -4.03 -11.20 -5.08
C GLY A 97 -3.14 -10.11 -5.68
N PHE A 98 -2.30 -10.45 -6.65
CA PHE A 98 -1.51 -9.47 -7.40
C PHE A 98 -2.40 -8.48 -8.16
N GLY A 99 -3.47 -8.94 -8.81
CA GLY A 99 -4.46 -8.07 -9.45
C GLY A 99 -5.06 -7.07 -8.47
N CYS A 100 -5.39 -7.50 -7.24
CA CYS A 100 -5.86 -6.59 -6.19
C CYS A 100 -4.79 -5.55 -5.80
N TYR A 101 -3.51 -5.93 -5.75
CA TYR A 101 -2.41 -4.98 -5.50
C TYR A 101 -2.19 -3.98 -6.64
N VAL A 102 -2.46 -4.37 -7.90
CA VAL A 102 -2.47 -3.43 -9.02
C VAL A 102 -3.60 -2.42 -8.88
N VAL A 103 -4.81 -2.87 -8.50
CA VAL A 103 -5.94 -1.96 -8.22
C VAL A 103 -5.61 -1.02 -7.06
N PHE A 104 -5.07 -1.53 -5.96
CA PHE A 104 -4.56 -0.73 -4.83
C PHE A 104 -3.60 0.37 -5.30
N ALA A 105 -2.57 0.01 -6.08
CA ALA A 105 -1.54 0.94 -6.51
C ALA A 105 -2.09 1.98 -7.49
N PHE A 106 -2.98 1.56 -8.38
CA PHE A 106 -3.66 2.46 -9.31
C PHE A 106 -4.50 3.50 -8.57
N VAL A 107 -5.36 3.07 -7.64
CA VAL A 107 -6.25 3.94 -6.88
C VAL A 107 -5.45 4.91 -6.01
N GLU A 108 -4.40 4.44 -5.34
CA GLU A 108 -3.53 5.31 -4.54
C GLU A 108 -2.78 6.34 -5.40
N SER A 109 -2.30 5.92 -6.58
CA SER A 109 -1.63 6.81 -7.52
C SER A 109 -2.59 7.87 -8.05
N LEU A 110 -3.84 7.50 -8.34
CA LEU A 110 -4.89 8.42 -8.76
C LEU A 110 -5.21 9.43 -7.65
N ARG A 111 -5.48 8.96 -6.43
CA ARG A 111 -5.78 9.80 -5.26
C ARG A 111 -4.64 10.79 -4.97
N THR A 112 -3.41 10.31 -5.04
CA THR A 112 -2.22 11.12 -4.82
C THR A 112 -2.01 12.13 -5.94
N SER A 113 -2.26 11.75 -7.19
CA SER A 113 -2.18 12.66 -8.34
C SER A 113 -3.22 13.77 -8.27
N LEU A 114 -4.46 13.45 -7.89
CA LEU A 114 -5.50 14.46 -7.60
C LEU A 114 -5.07 15.40 -6.48
N SER A 115 -4.45 14.87 -5.42
CA SER A 115 -3.90 15.70 -4.34
C SER A 115 -2.80 16.65 -4.84
N ILE A 116 -1.89 16.21 -5.70
CA ILE A 116 -0.82 17.06 -6.25
C ILE A 116 -1.40 18.13 -7.19
N PHE A 117 -2.15 17.70 -8.20
CA PHE A 117 -2.51 18.57 -9.33
C PHE A 117 -3.83 19.32 -9.12
N ALA A 118 -4.88 18.64 -8.66
CA ALA A 118 -6.17 19.29 -8.44
C ALA A 118 -6.14 20.08 -7.12
N VAL A 119 -5.85 19.42 -6.00
CA VAL A 119 -5.92 20.05 -4.67
C VAL A 119 -4.84 21.13 -4.49
N ASN A 120 -3.56 20.78 -4.64
CA ASN A 120 -2.48 21.72 -4.32
C ASN A 120 -2.19 22.73 -5.43
N ARG A 121 -2.05 22.26 -6.67
CA ARG A 121 -1.65 23.13 -7.78
C ARG A 121 -2.80 23.99 -8.33
N ALA A 122 -4.03 23.47 -8.37
CA ALA A 122 -5.17 24.21 -8.92
C ALA A 122 -6.00 24.88 -7.82
N TRP A 123 -6.62 24.12 -6.92
CA TRP A 123 -7.66 24.64 -6.03
C TRP A 123 -7.12 25.47 -4.87
N ARG A 124 -6.12 24.98 -4.12
CA ARG A 124 -5.50 25.77 -3.04
C ARG A 124 -4.80 27.01 -3.57
N ALA A 125 -4.08 26.88 -4.69
CA ALA A 125 -3.43 28.01 -5.33
C ALA A 125 -4.45 29.04 -5.85
N GLY A 126 -5.52 28.58 -6.50
CA GLY A 126 -6.60 29.44 -6.99
C GLY A 126 -7.37 30.12 -5.86
N TYR A 127 -7.59 29.43 -4.74
CA TYR A 127 -8.21 30.02 -3.55
C TYR A 127 -7.39 31.20 -3.01
N GLU A 128 -6.06 31.03 -2.90
CA GLU A 128 -5.16 32.07 -2.36
C GLU A 128 -5.01 33.29 -3.29
N THR A 129 -5.05 33.10 -4.60
CA THR A 129 -4.79 34.18 -5.57
C THR A 129 -6.04 34.85 -6.10
N SER A 130 -7.23 34.33 -5.77
CA SER A 130 -8.50 34.91 -6.22
C SER A 130 -8.91 36.11 -5.38
N ASN A 131 -9.10 37.25 -6.03
CA ASN A 131 -9.68 38.47 -5.44
C ASN A 131 -11.21 38.56 -5.61
N ASP A 132 -11.82 37.57 -6.27
CA ASP A 132 -13.26 37.47 -6.49
C ASP A 132 -13.85 36.47 -5.48
N ASP A 133 -14.74 36.94 -4.61
CA ASP A 133 -15.36 36.17 -3.54
C ASP A 133 -16.12 34.94 -4.08
N MET A 134 -16.78 35.07 -5.23
CA MET A 134 -17.52 33.97 -5.85
C MET A 134 -16.57 32.86 -6.31
N ARG A 135 -15.43 33.22 -6.91
CA ARG A 135 -14.40 32.24 -7.31
C ARG A 135 -13.73 31.60 -6.10
N ARG A 136 -13.44 32.40 -5.07
CA ARG A 136 -12.85 31.91 -3.83
C ARG A 136 -13.77 30.90 -3.13
N GLN A 137 -15.08 31.16 -3.11
CA GLN A 137 -16.07 30.20 -2.60
C GLN A 137 -16.11 28.92 -3.43
N ALA A 138 -16.09 29.01 -4.77
CA ALA A 138 -16.08 27.83 -5.63
C ALA A 138 -14.87 26.91 -5.39
N PHE A 139 -13.68 27.47 -5.15
CA PHE A 139 -12.51 26.66 -4.78
C PHE A 139 -12.65 26.00 -3.41
N ARG A 140 -13.27 26.69 -2.45
CA ARG A 140 -13.57 26.12 -1.13
C ARG A 140 -14.54 24.94 -1.24
N ASP A 141 -15.63 25.10 -1.98
CA ASP A 141 -16.62 24.05 -2.20
C ASP A 141 -15.99 22.82 -2.87
N ALA A 142 -15.09 23.04 -3.84
CA ALA A 142 -14.33 21.96 -4.48
C ALA A 142 -13.40 21.22 -3.49
N LEU A 143 -12.71 21.95 -2.62
CA LEU A 143 -11.83 21.38 -1.59
C LEU A 143 -12.61 20.57 -0.54
N ASP A 144 -13.76 21.08 -0.11
CA ASP A 144 -14.62 20.42 0.87
C ASP A 144 -15.28 19.17 0.25
N THR A 145 -15.74 19.25 -1.00
CA THR A 145 -16.31 18.10 -1.74
C THR A 145 -15.27 17.00 -2.00
N PHE A 146 -14.01 17.37 -2.21
CA PHE A 146 -12.94 16.39 -2.46
C PHE A 146 -12.72 15.43 -1.29
N VAL A 147 -13.09 15.80 -0.05
CA VAL A 147 -12.97 14.91 1.11
C VAL A 147 -13.72 13.60 0.87
N GLY A 148 -15.00 13.67 0.46
CA GLY A 148 -15.79 12.46 0.19
C GLY A 148 -15.27 11.65 -0.99
N VAL A 149 -14.77 12.31 -2.04
CA VAL A 149 -14.11 11.61 -3.18
C VAL A 149 -12.87 10.88 -2.70
N ASN A 150 -12.06 11.52 -1.87
CA ASN A 150 -10.83 10.96 -1.32
C ASN A 150 -11.12 9.77 -0.39
N GLU A 151 -12.16 9.84 0.43
CA GLU A 151 -12.62 8.74 1.30
C GLU A 151 -13.10 7.53 0.48
N ALA A 152 -13.89 7.74 -0.58
CA ALA A 152 -14.33 6.65 -1.45
C ALA A 152 -13.15 5.95 -2.14
N LEU A 153 -12.17 6.72 -2.62
CA LEU A 153 -10.92 6.17 -3.17
C LEU A 153 -10.11 5.45 -2.09
N PHE A 154 -10.02 5.99 -0.87
CA PHE A 154 -9.36 5.33 0.26
C PHE A 154 -10.00 4.00 0.61
N PHE A 155 -11.33 3.91 0.60
CA PHE A 155 -12.04 2.64 0.81
C PHE A 155 -11.66 1.60 -0.26
N LEU A 156 -11.71 1.95 -1.54
CA LEU A 156 -11.37 1.02 -2.62
C LEU A 156 -9.91 0.55 -2.54
N PHE A 157 -9.00 1.49 -2.26
CA PHE A 157 -7.59 1.21 -1.95
C PHE A 157 -7.46 0.17 -0.84
N PHE A 158 -8.16 0.40 0.28
CA PHE A 158 -8.00 -0.40 1.49
C PHE A 158 -8.65 -1.79 1.36
N ALA A 159 -9.78 -1.87 0.68
CA ALA A 159 -10.46 -3.13 0.36
C ALA A 159 -9.60 -4.00 -0.57
N ALA A 160 -9.09 -3.43 -1.68
CA ALA A 160 -8.25 -4.16 -2.62
C ALA A 160 -6.95 -4.65 -1.94
N PHE A 161 -6.33 -3.79 -1.13
CA PHE A 161 -5.17 -4.17 -0.32
C PHE A 161 -5.45 -5.38 0.58
N THR A 162 -6.55 -5.32 1.34
CA THR A 162 -6.94 -6.36 2.30
C THR A 162 -7.23 -7.69 1.62
N VAL A 163 -7.97 -7.68 0.50
CA VAL A 163 -8.22 -8.90 -0.29
C VAL A 163 -6.90 -9.47 -0.83
N GLY A 164 -6.02 -8.61 -1.34
CA GLY A 164 -4.70 -9.01 -1.82
C GLY A 164 -3.87 -9.72 -0.75
N LEU A 165 -3.87 -9.20 0.48
CA LEU A 165 -3.19 -9.81 1.64
C LEU A 165 -3.73 -11.22 1.92
N PHE A 166 -5.06 -11.40 1.96
CA PHE A 166 -5.66 -12.71 2.19
C PHE A 166 -5.30 -13.69 1.07
N CYS A 167 -5.34 -13.27 -0.19
CA CYS A 167 -4.97 -14.13 -1.32
C CYS A 167 -3.50 -14.60 -1.23
N TYR A 168 -2.56 -13.69 -0.95
CA TYR A 168 -1.17 -14.09 -0.74
C TYR A 168 -0.99 -14.99 0.48
N GLY A 169 -1.70 -14.67 1.58
CA GLY A 169 -1.71 -15.47 2.79
C GLY A 169 -2.15 -16.91 2.53
N PHE A 170 -3.31 -17.10 1.90
CA PHE A 170 -3.83 -18.44 1.56
C PHE A 170 -2.96 -19.17 0.54
N ALA A 171 -2.38 -18.46 -0.43
CA ALA A 171 -1.49 -19.07 -1.43
C ALA A 171 -0.21 -19.64 -0.79
N LEU A 172 0.29 -19.02 0.27
CA LEU A 172 1.55 -19.38 0.93
C LEU A 172 1.37 -20.25 2.19
N VAL A 173 0.24 -20.16 2.91
CA VAL A 173 0.04 -20.90 4.17
C VAL A 173 0.00 -22.43 3.99
N LEU A 174 -0.32 -22.88 2.77
CA LEU A 174 -0.30 -24.30 2.39
C LEU A 174 1.11 -24.83 2.05
N LYS A 175 2.13 -23.96 2.04
CA LYS A 175 3.53 -24.35 1.92
C LYS A 175 4.11 -24.70 3.30
N SER A 176 5.37 -25.12 3.34
CA SER A 176 6.09 -25.47 4.56
C SER A 176 7.24 -24.52 4.86
N GLY A 177 7.66 -24.45 6.13
CA GLY A 177 8.84 -23.69 6.54
C GLY A 177 8.66 -22.18 6.45
N ILE A 178 9.67 -21.46 5.93
CA ILE A 178 9.68 -19.99 5.90
C ILE A 178 8.52 -19.43 5.04
N ASP A 179 8.17 -20.10 3.95
CA ASP A 179 7.10 -19.68 3.05
C ASP A 179 5.74 -19.65 3.79
N GLN A 180 5.50 -20.64 4.65
CA GLN A 180 4.33 -20.68 5.51
C GLN A 180 4.30 -19.51 6.50
N GLY A 181 5.45 -19.18 7.08
CA GLY A 181 5.59 -18.03 7.99
C GLY A 181 5.22 -16.71 7.31
N VAL A 182 5.61 -16.52 6.05
CA VAL A 182 5.20 -15.35 5.25
C VAL A 182 3.71 -15.38 4.93
N GLY A 183 3.14 -16.56 4.65
CA GLY A 183 1.70 -16.73 4.50
C GLY A 183 0.92 -16.31 5.75
N LEU A 184 1.35 -16.76 6.93
CA LEU A 184 0.76 -16.37 8.21
C LEU A 184 0.90 -14.87 8.48
N LEU A 185 2.05 -14.27 8.14
CA LEU A 185 2.26 -12.83 8.23
C LEU A 185 1.25 -12.05 7.38
N PHE A 186 0.99 -12.49 6.14
CA PHE A 186 -0.01 -11.88 5.27
C PHE A 186 -1.44 -12.04 5.82
N LEU A 187 -1.81 -13.22 6.33
CA LEU A 187 -3.12 -13.43 6.95
C LEU A 187 -3.31 -12.56 8.19
N LEU A 188 -2.31 -12.51 9.08
CA LEU A 188 -2.33 -11.65 10.25
C LEU A 188 -2.47 -10.17 9.83
N TRP A 189 -1.75 -9.74 8.80
CA TRP A 189 -1.88 -8.39 8.27
C TRP A 189 -3.30 -8.12 7.77
N GLY A 190 -3.88 -9.04 6.99
CA GLY A 190 -5.25 -8.92 6.51
C GLY A 190 -6.25 -8.75 7.66
N VAL A 191 -6.13 -9.57 8.70
CA VAL A 191 -6.98 -9.50 9.91
C VAL A 191 -6.81 -8.17 10.64
N LEU A 192 -5.57 -7.71 10.83
CA LEU A 192 -5.27 -6.44 11.51
C LEU A 192 -5.81 -5.21 10.74
N ASN A 193 -6.07 -5.33 9.43
CA ASN A 193 -6.68 -4.26 8.64
C ASN A 193 -8.23 -4.26 8.71
N LEU A 194 -8.87 -5.37 9.10
CA LEU A 194 -10.34 -5.47 9.12
C LEU A 194 -11.02 -4.38 9.96
N PRO A 195 -10.53 -3.99 11.15
CA PRO A 195 -11.14 -2.91 11.94
C PRO A 195 -11.21 -1.58 11.16
N GLY A 196 -10.17 -1.23 10.41
CA GLY A 196 -10.17 -0.03 9.55
C GLY A 196 -11.19 -0.10 8.42
N LEU A 197 -11.43 -1.29 7.87
CA LEU A 197 -12.37 -1.48 6.77
C LEU A 197 -13.81 -1.38 7.28
N VAL A 198 -14.06 -1.99 8.43
CA VAL A 198 -15.35 -1.88 9.14
C VAL A 198 -15.60 -0.43 9.57
N ALA A 199 -14.59 0.26 10.10
CA ALA A 199 -14.68 1.68 10.46
C ALA A 199 -15.09 2.55 9.27
N ALA A 200 -14.47 2.34 8.11
CA ALA A 200 -14.78 3.08 6.88
C ALA A 200 -16.21 2.82 6.37
N ILE A 201 -16.69 1.57 6.42
CA ILE A 201 -18.06 1.21 6.01
C ILE A 201 -19.09 1.77 6.99
N ALA A 202 -18.80 1.71 8.29
CA ALA A 202 -19.71 2.17 9.35
C ALA A 202 -19.68 3.69 9.56
N GLY A 203 -18.73 4.42 8.96
CA GLY A 203 -18.51 5.83 9.23
C GLY A 203 -18.11 6.10 10.69
N ASN A 204 -17.39 5.17 11.32
CA ASN A 204 -17.02 5.26 12.74
C ASN A 204 -15.53 4.94 12.96
N GLU A 205 -14.71 6.00 12.97
CA GLU A 205 -13.26 5.91 13.15
C GLU A 205 -12.83 5.35 14.52
N ALA A 206 -13.70 5.39 15.55
CA ALA A 206 -13.38 4.85 16.86
C ALA A 206 -13.13 3.32 16.82
N LEU A 207 -13.71 2.62 15.84
CA LEU A 207 -13.50 1.19 15.63
C LEU A 207 -12.05 0.86 15.20
N SER A 208 -11.34 1.80 14.61
CA SER A 208 -9.97 1.63 14.13
C SER A 208 -8.89 2.28 14.99
N ALA A 209 -9.25 3.16 15.92
CA ALA A 209 -8.28 3.93 16.73
C ALA A 209 -7.25 3.05 17.48
N GLY A 210 -7.67 1.88 17.97
CA GLY A 210 -6.77 0.92 18.63
C GLY A 210 -5.73 0.26 17.70
N PHE A 211 -5.83 0.48 16.38
CA PHE A 211 -5.03 -0.18 15.35
C PHE A 211 -4.09 0.78 14.59
N ASP A 212 -3.96 2.04 15.02
CA ASP A 212 -3.05 3.02 14.37
C ASP A 212 -1.58 2.55 14.32
N TRP A 213 -1.17 1.75 15.31
CA TRP A 213 0.16 1.15 15.38
C TRP A 213 0.43 0.16 14.23
N VAL A 214 -0.62 -0.41 13.61
CA VAL A 214 -0.48 -1.36 12.51
C VAL A 214 0.19 -0.65 11.33
N GLY A 215 -0.34 0.49 10.90
CA GLY A 215 0.25 1.31 9.83
C GLY A 215 1.66 1.79 10.15
N ARG A 216 1.88 2.23 11.39
CA ARG A 216 3.13 2.87 11.82
C ARG A 216 4.30 1.91 12.03
N TYR A 217 4.04 0.70 12.51
CA TYR A 217 5.08 -0.23 12.95
C TYR A 217 4.98 -1.61 12.30
N PHE A 218 3.78 -2.20 12.29
CA PHE A 218 3.60 -3.54 11.76
C PHE A 218 3.79 -3.59 10.25
N GLN A 219 3.20 -2.66 9.49
CA GLN A 219 3.31 -2.67 8.03
C GLN A 219 4.76 -2.51 7.53
N PRO A 220 5.58 -1.57 8.05
CA PRO A 220 6.99 -1.50 7.70
C PRO A 220 7.75 -2.80 8.01
N ALA A 221 7.53 -3.37 9.20
CA ALA A 221 8.19 -4.61 9.60
C ALA A 221 7.80 -5.77 8.67
N ALA A 222 6.50 -5.92 8.36
CA ALA A 222 6.01 -6.95 7.46
C ALA A 222 6.61 -6.82 6.04
N ARG A 223 6.70 -5.60 5.51
CA ARG A 223 7.33 -5.32 4.21
C ARG A 223 8.82 -5.65 4.21
N PHE A 224 9.53 -5.33 5.29
CA PHE A 224 10.94 -5.65 5.43
C PHE A 224 11.15 -7.17 5.51
N SER A 225 10.34 -7.89 6.30
CA SER A 225 10.34 -9.35 6.38
C SER A 225 10.07 -10.01 5.02
N LEU A 226 9.11 -9.48 4.25
CA LEU A 226 8.86 -9.93 2.87
C LEU A 226 10.11 -9.77 1.99
N GLY A 227 10.78 -8.62 2.08
CA GLY A 227 12.03 -8.37 1.37
C GLY A 227 13.14 -9.35 1.72
N LEU A 228 13.34 -9.62 3.01
CA LEU A 228 14.31 -10.62 3.48
C LEU A 228 13.98 -12.02 2.97
N TRP A 229 12.70 -12.40 2.98
CA TRP A 229 12.26 -13.68 2.43
C TRP A 229 12.55 -13.79 0.93
N LEU A 230 12.18 -12.78 0.13
CA LEU A 230 12.48 -12.76 -1.31
C LEU A 230 14.00 -12.83 -1.58
N TRP A 231 14.82 -12.16 -0.75
CA TRP A 231 16.28 -12.24 -0.85
C TRP A 231 16.80 -13.66 -0.64
N ASN A 232 16.30 -14.33 0.40
CA ASN A 232 16.64 -15.71 0.71
C ASN A 232 16.22 -16.66 -0.41
N VAL A 233 15.01 -16.48 -0.98
CA VAL A 233 14.54 -17.25 -2.13
C VAL A 233 15.46 -17.05 -3.34
N ALA A 234 15.88 -15.81 -3.64
CA ALA A 234 16.83 -15.53 -4.72
C ALA A 234 18.20 -16.22 -4.53
N GLY A 235 18.62 -16.42 -3.28
CA GLY A 235 19.86 -17.12 -2.94
C GLY A 235 19.83 -18.62 -3.27
N ARG A 236 18.66 -19.27 -3.10
CA ARG A 236 18.50 -20.71 -3.36
C ARG A 236 18.72 -21.10 -4.83
N PHE A 237 18.47 -20.19 -5.76
CA PHE A 237 18.71 -20.41 -7.19
C PHE A 237 20.19 -20.46 -7.60
N ARG A 238 21.13 -20.05 -6.74
CA ARG A 238 22.58 -20.11 -7.03
C ARG A 238 23.22 -21.44 -6.63
N THR A 239 22.52 -22.26 -5.85
CA THR A 239 23.06 -23.49 -5.22
C THR A 239 22.56 -24.78 -5.88
N THR A 240 21.84 -24.67 -6.98
CA THR A 240 21.36 -25.76 -7.84
C THR A 240 21.93 -25.58 -9.24
#